data_AF-A0A0B2UKP8-F1
#
_entry.id   AF-A0A0B2UKP8-F1
#
_cell.length_a   1.000
_cell.length_b   1.000
_cell.length_c   1.000
_cell.angle_alpha   90.00
_cell.angle_beta   90.00
_cell.angle_gamma   90.00
#
_symmetry.space_group_name_H-M   'P 1'
#
loop_
_entity.id
_entity.type
_entity.pdbx_description
1 polymer ?
#
loop_
_entity_poly.entity_id
_entity_poly.type
_entity_poly.pdbx_seq_one_letter_code
_entity_poly.pdbx_strand_id
1 'polypeptide(L)'
;MISLPGYQADILLHNGCPFVEIGLPEIGCKATAKIVRVSFTQVVLRIFEVDGKRCSLEYRAVFRPAEFDPEEHLCSRFTVGSVVSCVVISYGDCGVIVSM
;
A
#
# COMPACT_ATOMS: atom_id res chain seq x y z
N MET A 1 -28.62 5.51 19.67
CA MET A 1 -28.43 4.16 19.06
C MET A 1 -28.98 4.26 17.64
N ILE A 2 -28.12 4.39 16.63
CA ILE A 2 -28.56 4.57 15.24
C ILE A 2 -28.57 3.19 14.60
N SER A 3 -29.76 2.66 14.35
CA SER A 3 -29.98 1.41 13.64
C SER A 3 -30.07 1.71 12.14
N LEU A 4 -29.04 1.35 11.37
CA LEU A 4 -29.14 1.28 9.92
C LEU A 4 -29.77 -0.06 9.53
N PRO A 5 -30.83 -0.09 8.71
CA PRO A 5 -31.48 -1.33 8.32
C PRO A 5 -30.66 -2.05 7.24
N GLY A 6 -30.39 -3.34 7.44
CA GLY A 6 -29.99 -4.23 6.33
C GLY A 6 -28.57 -4.80 6.32
N TYR A 7 -27.80 -4.77 7.40
CA TYR A 7 -26.47 -5.40 7.42
C TYR A 7 -26.36 -6.46 8.52
N GLN A 8 -26.65 -7.72 8.16
CA GLN A 8 -26.02 -8.90 8.79
C GLN A 8 -24.54 -9.02 8.33
N ALA A 9 -23.82 -7.92 8.28
CA ALA A 9 -22.37 -7.94 8.19
C ALA A 9 -21.89 -7.60 9.59
N ASP A 10 -21.18 -8.52 10.23
CA ASP A 10 -20.45 -8.24 11.45
C ASP A 10 -19.50 -7.07 11.15
N ILE A 11 -19.91 -5.85 11.50
CA ILE A 11 -19.08 -4.66 11.37
C ILE A 11 -17.95 -4.89 12.35
N LEU A 12 -16.76 -5.21 11.84
CA LEU A 12 -15.55 -5.19 12.64
C LEU A 12 -15.47 -3.80 13.27
N LEU A 13 -15.40 -3.74 14.59
CA LEU A 13 -15.21 -2.51 15.33
C LEU A 13 -13.77 -2.54 15.83
N HIS A 14 -12.99 -1.51 15.51
CA HIS A 14 -11.68 -1.30 16.12
C HIS A 14 -11.73 -0.03 16.96
N ASN A 15 -11.50 -0.16 18.27
CA ASN A 15 -11.54 0.94 19.25
C ASN A 15 -12.86 1.74 19.25
N GLY A 16 -14.00 1.09 19.02
CA GLY A 16 -15.32 1.73 19.09
C GLY A 16 -15.74 2.52 17.85
N CYS A 17 -14.91 2.54 16.80
CA CYS A 17 -15.26 3.11 15.50
C CYS A 17 -15.61 1.99 14.49
N PRO A 18 -16.62 2.22 13.62
CA PRO A 18 -16.90 1.32 12.50
C PRO A 18 -15.64 1.22 11.62
N PHE A 19 -15.22 -0.01 11.29
CA PHE A 19 -14.09 -0.32 10.40
C PHE A 19 -14.43 -0.01 8.93
N VAL A 20 -15.00 1.16 8.67
CA VAL A 20 -15.54 1.59 7.37
C VAL A 20 -14.68 2.71 6.76
N GLU A 21 -13.77 3.31 7.54
CA GLU A 21 -12.93 4.44 7.10
C GLU A 21 -11.42 4.14 7.07
N ILE A 22 -11.01 2.87 7.03
CA ILE A 22 -9.60 2.53 6.84
C ILE A 22 -9.25 2.47 5.35
N GLY A 23 -8.09 3.00 4.98
CA GLY A 23 -7.54 2.80 3.64
C GLY A 23 -7.15 1.34 3.44
N LEU A 24 -7.76 0.68 2.45
CA LEU A 24 -7.36 -0.64 1.99
C LEU A 24 -6.67 -0.48 0.63
N PRO A 25 -5.51 -1.12 0.41
CA PRO A 25 -4.82 -1.03 -0.87
C PRO A 25 -5.57 -1.83 -1.95
N GLU A 26 -6.59 -1.22 -2.53
CA GLU A 26 -7.34 -1.77 -3.67
C GLU A 26 -6.62 -1.52 -5.00
N ILE A 27 -6.81 -2.42 -5.96
CA ILE A 27 -6.20 -2.29 -7.30
C ILE A 27 -6.69 -0.99 -7.96
N GLY A 28 -5.74 -0.17 -8.40
CA GLY A 28 -5.99 1.15 -9.00
C GLY A 28 -5.98 2.32 -8.02
N CYS A 29 -5.98 2.06 -6.71
CA CYS A 29 -5.91 3.12 -5.70
C CYS A 29 -4.52 3.74 -5.61
N LYS A 30 -4.48 5.03 -5.25
CA LYS A 30 -3.23 5.74 -4.98
C LYS A 30 -2.84 5.51 -3.53
N ALA A 31 -1.66 4.97 -3.33
CA ALA A 31 -1.08 4.70 -2.03
C ALA A 31 0.11 5.61 -1.76
N THR A 32 0.29 5.99 -0.49
CA THR A 32 1.51 6.62 -0.01
C THR A 32 2.28 5.58 0.80
N ALA A 33 3.54 5.39 0.43
CA ALA A 33 4.37 4.35 1.00
C ALA A 33 5.77 4.86 1.37
N LYS A 34 6.36 4.25 2.39
CA LYS A 34 7.73 4.50 2.81
C LYS A 34 8.65 3.41 2.28
N ILE A 35 9.79 3.81 1.73
CA ILE A 35 10.81 2.88 1.24
C ILE A 35 11.51 2.24 2.43
N VAL A 36 11.47 0.91 2.54
CA VAL A 36 12.10 0.16 3.63
C VAL A 36 13.39 -0.49 3.17
N ARG A 37 13.44 -0.98 1.93
CA ARG A 37 14.63 -1.61 1.37
C ARG A 37 14.67 -1.41 -0.13
N VAL A 38 15.84 -1.05 -0.62
CA VAL A 38 16.14 -0.98 -2.06
C VAL A 38 17.06 -2.14 -2.41
N SER A 39 16.84 -2.76 -3.55
CA SER A 39 17.67 -3.83 -4.11
C SER A 39 17.79 -3.60 -5.61
N PHE A 40 18.72 -4.30 -6.27
CA PHE A 40 18.97 -4.11 -7.70
C PHE A 40 17.75 -4.31 -8.60
N THR A 41 16.85 -5.23 -8.23
CA THR A 41 15.70 -5.62 -9.06
C THR A 41 14.35 -5.24 -8.46
N GLN A 42 14.31 -4.74 -7.23
CA GLN A 42 13.06 -4.46 -6.53
C GLN A 42 13.24 -3.43 -5.42
N VAL A 43 12.14 -2.71 -5.14
CA VAL A 43 12.04 -1.81 -3.99
C VAL A 43 10.92 -2.30 -3.07
N VAL A 44 11.25 -2.58 -1.82
CA VAL A 44 10.28 -2.97 -0.79
C VAL A 44 9.83 -1.73 -0.04
N LEU A 45 8.51 -1.61 0.05
CA LEU A 45 7.79 -0.46 0.55
C LEU A 45 6.84 -0.87 1.67
N ARG A 46 6.45 0.09 2.49
CA ARG A 46 5.33 -0.05 3.42
C ARG A 46 4.30 1.04 3.16
N ILE A 47 3.12 0.62 2.71
CA ILE A 47 1.97 1.51 2.52
C ILE A 47 1.36 1.79 3.88
N PHE A 48 1.18 3.07 4.19
CA PHE A 48 0.54 3.53 5.42
C PHE A 48 -0.68 4.41 5.16
N GLU A 49 -0.90 4.82 3.90
CA GLU A 49 -2.05 5.62 3.48
C GLU A 49 -2.50 5.20 2.08
N VAL A 50 -3.82 5.16 1.85
CA VAL A 50 -4.44 4.88 0.56
C VAL A 50 -5.58 5.87 0.35
N ASP A 51 -5.58 6.54 -0.81
CA ASP A 51 -6.55 7.57 -1.21
C ASP A 51 -6.82 8.62 -0.13
N GLY A 52 -5.75 9.06 0.56
CA GLY A 52 -5.82 10.06 1.64
C GLY A 52 -6.34 9.52 2.97
N LYS A 53 -6.64 8.22 3.07
CA LYS A 53 -7.06 7.55 4.30
C LYS A 53 -5.91 6.75 4.88
N ARG A 54 -5.65 6.90 6.17
CA ARG A 54 -4.65 6.07 6.85
C ARG A 54 -5.10 4.61 6.88
N CYS A 55 -4.14 3.72 6.61
CA CYS A 55 -4.32 2.30 6.80
C CYS A 55 -4.29 1.98 8.30
N SER A 56 -5.08 1.01 8.74
CA SER A 56 -5.00 0.50 10.12
C SER A 56 -3.70 -0.25 10.39
N LEU A 57 -3.13 -0.86 9.34
CA LEU A 57 -1.90 -1.63 9.35
C LEU A 57 -1.00 -1.18 8.21
N GLU A 58 0.31 -1.25 8.41
CA GLU A 58 1.26 -1.01 7.32
C GLU A 58 1.31 -2.22 6.38
N TYR A 59 0.91 -2.03 5.13
CA TYR A 59 0.92 -3.10 4.13
C TYR A 59 2.28 -3.16 3.45
N ARG A 60 2.89 -4.35 3.42
CA ARG A 60 4.11 -4.58 2.64
C ARG A 60 3.77 -4.50 1.15
N ALA A 61 4.50 -3.65 0.44
CA ALA A 61 4.41 -3.53 -1.01
C ALA A 61 5.78 -3.73 -1.67
N VAL A 62 5.76 -4.10 -2.94
CA VAL A 62 6.95 -4.30 -3.76
C VAL A 62 6.75 -3.60 -5.10
N PHE A 63 7.66 -2.69 -5.40
CA PHE A 63 7.81 -2.13 -6.73
C PHE A 63 8.85 -2.96 -7.49
N ARG A 64 8.48 -3.38 -8.69
CA ARG A 64 9.36 -4.05 -9.66
C ARG A 64 9.24 -3.29 -10.98
N PRO A 65 10.35 -2.86 -11.58
CA PRO A 65 10.31 -2.28 -12.91
C PRO A 65 9.75 -3.31 -13.91
N ALA A 66 8.92 -2.86 -14.85
CA ALA A 66 8.32 -3.71 -15.87
C ALA A 66 9.38 -4.20 -16.89
N GLU A 67 10.41 -3.38 -17.13
CA GLU A 67 11.55 -3.70 -17.98
C GLU A 67 12.82 -3.60 -17.13
N PHE A 68 13.63 -4.67 -17.12
CA PHE A 68 14.91 -4.66 -16.41
C PHE A 68 15.94 -3.94 -17.28
N ASP A 69 16.27 -2.71 -16.93
CA ASP A 69 17.41 -1.99 -17.51
C ASP A 69 18.66 -2.25 -16.64
N PRO A 70 19.70 -2.93 -17.16
CA PRO A 70 20.93 -3.20 -16.43
C PRO A 70 21.73 -1.93 -16.07
N GLU A 71 21.53 -0.82 -16.78
CA GLU A 71 22.17 0.46 -16.46
C GLU A 71 21.37 1.28 -15.43
N GLU A 72 20.10 0.92 -15.20
CA GLU A 72 19.27 1.57 -14.20
C GLU A 72 19.45 0.95 -12.82
N HIS A 73 20.25 1.61 -11.98
CA HIS A 73 20.39 1.20 -10.58
C HIS A 73 19.29 1.80 -9.73
N LEU A 74 18.30 1.01 -9.30
CA LEU A 74 17.24 1.47 -8.37
C LEU A 74 17.79 2.14 -7.10
N CYS A 75 19.00 1.76 -6.67
CA CYS A 75 19.73 2.37 -5.56
C CYS A 75 20.10 3.84 -5.77
N SER A 76 20.17 4.34 -7.01
CA SER A 76 20.42 5.77 -7.29
C SER A 76 19.13 6.58 -7.32
N ARG A 77 17.99 5.96 -7.62
CA ARG A 77 16.66 6.61 -7.69
C ARG A 77 15.93 6.64 -6.36
N PHE A 78 16.14 5.64 -5.51
CA PHE A 78 15.36 5.44 -4.31
C PHE A 78 16.22 5.41 -3.06
N THR A 79 15.83 6.19 -2.06
CA THR A 79 16.52 6.28 -0.78
C THR A 79 15.69 5.61 0.32
N VAL A 80 16.30 4.74 1.11
CA VAL A 80 15.61 4.12 2.25
C VAL A 80 15.13 5.19 3.21
N GLY A 81 13.87 5.09 3.64
CA GLY A 81 13.21 6.05 4.53
C GLY A 81 12.47 7.16 3.81
N SER A 82 12.69 7.37 2.50
CA SER A 82 11.90 8.32 1.71
C SER A 82 10.46 7.86 1.54
N VAL A 83 9.56 8.82 1.32
CA VAL A 83 8.13 8.61 1.12
C VAL A 83 7.81 8.85 -0.35
N VAL A 84 7.07 7.94 -0.95
CA VAL A 84 6.71 7.95 -2.38
C VAL A 84 5.22 7.70 -2.53
N SER A 85 4.62 8.29 -3.56
CA SER A 85 3.29 7.91 -4.03
C SER A 85 3.41 6.77 -5.03
N CYS A 86 2.50 5.80 -4.94
CA CYS A 86 2.44 4.67 -5.84
C CYS A 86 0.99 4.29 -6.15
N VAL A 87 0.78 3.48 -7.17
CA VAL A 87 -0.54 2.93 -7.53
C VAL A 87 -0.50 1.43 -7.35
N VAL A 88 -1.51 0.87 -6.71
CA VAL A 88 -1.64 -0.58 -6.55
C VAL A 88 -2.00 -1.22 -7.88
N ILE A 89 -1.18 -2.14 -8.37
CA ILE A 89 -1.41 -2.85 -9.64
C ILE A 89 -2.06 -4.20 -9.39
N SER A 90 -1.59 -4.93 -8.39
CA SER A 90 -2.10 -6.28 -8.10
C SER A 90 -1.72 -6.76 -6.70
N TYR A 91 -2.38 -7.81 -6.24
CA TYR A 91 -1.99 -8.55 -5.06
C TYR A 91 -1.02 -9.66 -5.47
N GLY A 92 0.19 -9.66 -4.93
CA GLY A 92 1.17 -10.71 -5.14
C GLY A 92 1.35 -11.58 -3.90
N ASP A 93 2.00 -12.74 -4.07
CA ASP A 93 2.23 -13.71 -2.99
C ASP A 93 3.10 -13.17 -1.85
N CYS A 94 3.92 -12.15 -2.13
CA CYS A 94 4.84 -11.54 -1.17
C CYS A 94 4.40 -10.14 -0.70
N GLY A 95 3.17 -9.72 -1.01
CA GLY A 95 2.61 -8.42 -0.70
C GLY A 95 1.99 -7.72 -1.90
N VAL A 96 1.65 -6.44 -1.72
CA VAL A 96 0.99 -5.63 -2.75
C VAL A 96 2.01 -5.22 -3.83
N ILE A 97 1.69 -5.41 -5.10
CA ILE A 97 2.51 -4.95 -6.21
C ILE A 97 2.07 -3.55 -6.58
N VAL A 98 3.03 -2.63 -6.68
CA VAL A 98 2.75 -1.21 -6.93
C VAL A 98 3.59 -0.67 -8.09
N SER A 99 3.06 0.33 -8.78
CA SER A 99 3.77 1.18 -9.74
C SER A 99 4.12 2.50 -9.09
N MET A 100 5.29 3.05 -9.39
CA MET A 100 5.68 4.42 -9.00
C MET A 100 5.63 5.36 -10.19
#